data_AF-A0A6N2CUZ1-F1
#
_entry.id   AF-A0A6N2CUZ1-F1
#
_cell.length_a   1.000
_cell.length_b   1.000
_cell.length_c   1.000
_cell.angle_alpha   90.00
_cell.angle_beta   90.00
_cell.angle_gamma   90.00
#
_symmetry.space_group_name_H-M   'P 1'
#
loop_
_entity.id
_entity.type
_entity.pdbx_description
1 polymer ?
#
loop_
_entity_poly.entity_id
_entity_poly.type
_entity_poly.pdbx_seq_one_letter_code
_entity_poly.pdbx_strand_id
1 'polypeptide(L)'
;MLADETCFFLAVDLDGEGWREDALALVDAVRDRNLPFALERSRSGNGAHLWLFFEEAIPATRARKLGAHLLTEAMEARPEVGLGSYDRLFPNQDTLPRGGFGNLIALPLQKQAREKGNTLFLDDALEPLPDPWAFLGQMEKIPHQRVEQIVAEAERRNRVLGVRIAPSEAFASEPWRASASRLPKEPPILEALPAAIELILGDQIYIPKTDLPPALRNRIVRLAAFQNPEFYRAQAMRLPTFDKPRVIACAEDYPEHLALPRGCMDDLRTLCRGLKVRVRVRDERVPGTPLDLRFAGELRPDQKTAFRALLKHDTGILAATTAFGKTVLAASLIAERGVNTLVLVHRRQLMEQWVERLTAFLNITKKDIGCLGGGRRKLKGRLDVALLQSVVRKQVVDDRVADYGHLIIDECHHLSATSFELVARRAKARFVLGLSATVERKDGHHPIIFMQCGPVRHRVDAKDHAKTRPFRHHVVVRPTAFRPETDPEEDARIEFQQLCSSLMRDDRRNQQILQDVGDALRRGRNPLVLTERTEHLSV
;
A
#
# COMPACT_ATOMS: atom_id res chain seq x y z
N MET A 1 -23.39 -17.03 -14.96
CA MET A 1 -23.20 -16.02 -16.01
C MET A 1 -23.56 -16.66 -17.34
N LEU A 2 -24.36 -15.98 -18.15
CA LEU A 2 -24.83 -16.46 -19.45
C LEU A 2 -23.81 -16.12 -20.55
N ALA A 3 -23.96 -16.73 -21.72
CA ALA A 3 -23.03 -16.59 -22.84
C ALA A 3 -22.95 -15.16 -23.42
N ASP A 4 -23.99 -14.36 -23.20
CA ASP A 4 -24.13 -12.95 -23.60
C ASP A 4 -23.65 -11.97 -22.50
N GLU A 5 -22.86 -12.46 -21.54
CA GLU A 5 -22.29 -11.68 -20.44
C GLU A 5 -23.30 -11.13 -19.42
N THR A 6 -24.52 -11.70 -19.38
CA THR A 6 -25.56 -11.34 -18.43
C THR A 6 -25.69 -12.33 -17.25
N CYS A 7 -26.44 -11.97 -16.21
CA CYS A 7 -26.75 -12.85 -15.08
C CYS A 7 -28.13 -12.57 -14.48
N PHE A 8 -28.72 -13.61 -13.86
CA PHE A 8 -30.00 -13.55 -13.13
C PHE A 8 -29.85 -13.36 -11.62
N PHE A 9 -28.62 -13.37 -11.12
CA PHE A 9 -28.36 -13.18 -9.70
C PHE A 9 -27.02 -12.49 -9.48
N LEU A 10 -26.90 -11.92 -8.28
CA LEU A 10 -25.65 -11.54 -7.65
C LEU A 10 -25.55 -12.33 -6.33
N ALA A 11 -24.42 -12.99 -6.08
CA ALA A 11 -24.13 -13.58 -4.78
C ALA A 11 -22.90 -12.92 -4.17
N VAL A 12 -22.94 -12.61 -2.88
CA VAL A 12 -21.78 -12.15 -2.10
C VAL A 12 -21.33 -13.28 -1.19
N ASP A 13 -20.10 -13.73 -1.37
CA ASP A 13 -19.49 -14.82 -0.63
C ASP A 13 -18.74 -14.27 0.59
N LEU A 14 -19.11 -14.75 1.77
CA LEU A 14 -18.57 -14.35 3.06
C LEU A 14 -18.05 -15.60 3.79
N ASP A 15 -16.74 -15.77 3.93
CA ASP A 15 -16.10 -16.93 4.56
C ASP A 15 -15.07 -16.48 5.62
N GLY A 16 -14.93 -17.24 6.71
CA GLY A 16 -13.86 -17.05 7.71
C GLY A 16 -14.33 -16.50 9.06
N GLU A 17 -13.39 -16.04 9.89
CA GLU A 17 -13.71 -15.46 11.19
C GLU A 17 -14.43 -14.11 11.03
N GLY A 18 -15.50 -13.88 11.81
CA GLY A 18 -16.29 -12.64 11.74
C GLY A 18 -17.39 -12.62 10.66
N TRP A 19 -17.63 -13.73 9.95
CA TRP A 19 -18.60 -13.76 8.84
C TRP A 19 -20.03 -13.40 9.25
N ARG A 20 -20.40 -13.65 10.52
CA ARG A 20 -21.75 -13.35 11.02
C ARG A 20 -21.98 -11.86 11.10
N GLU A 21 -21.03 -11.15 11.69
CA GLU A 21 -21.04 -9.70 11.82
C GLU A 21 -21.01 -9.03 10.44
N ASP A 22 -20.18 -9.55 9.52
CA ASP A 22 -20.06 -9.07 8.15
C ASP A 22 -21.34 -9.31 7.33
N ALA A 23 -21.97 -10.48 7.49
CA ALA A 23 -23.23 -10.81 6.84
C ALA A 23 -24.36 -9.88 7.30
N LEU A 24 -24.47 -9.64 8.61
CA LEU A 24 -25.48 -8.73 9.15
C LEU A 24 -25.26 -7.28 8.71
N ALA A 25 -24.00 -6.81 8.67
CA ALA A 25 -23.68 -5.48 8.16
C ALA A 25 -24.08 -5.31 6.68
N LEU A 26 -23.89 -6.35 5.87
CA LEU A 26 -24.32 -6.34 4.48
C LEU A 26 -25.84 -6.41 4.33
N VAL A 27 -26.52 -7.20 5.17
CA VAL A 27 -28.00 -7.26 5.23
C VAL A 27 -28.58 -5.89 5.55
N ASP A 28 -28.02 -5.17 6.52
CA ASP A 28 -28.45 -3.80 6.86
C ASP A 28 -28.32 -2.87 5.65
N ALA A 29 -27.18 -2.90 4.94
CA ALA A 29 -26.95 -2.07 3.75
C ALA A 29 -27.92 -2.39 2.58
N VAL A 30 -28.30 -3.66 2.44
CA VAL A 30 -29.29 -4.12 1.45
C VAL A 30 -30.70 -3.65 1.83
N ARG A 31 -31.06 -3.74 3.11
CA ARG A 31 -32.36 -3.29 3.66
C ARG A 31 -32.55 -1.79 3.51
N ASP A 32 -31.53 -0.99 3.79
CA ASP A 32 -31.57 0.48 3.64
C ASP A 32 -31.89 0.91 2.19
N ARG A 33 -31.67 0.02 1.22
CA ARG A 33 -31.97 0.25 -0.21
C ARG A 33 -33.32 -0.34 -0.64
N ASN A 34 -34.06 -0.95 0.28
CA ASN A 34 -35.28 -1.71 0.03
C ASN A 34 -35.09 -2.74 -1.09
N LEU A 35 -34.05 -3.56 -0.99
CA LEU A 35 -33.79 -4.65 -1.94
C LEU A 35 -34.17 -6.01 -1.33
N PRO A 36 -34.91 -6.87 -2.05
CA PRO A 36 -35.12 -8.25 -1.64
C PRO A 36 -33.80 -9.04 -1.71
N PHE A 37 -33.58 -9.90 -0.72
CA PHE A 37 -32.38 -10.73 -0.62
C PHE A 37 -32.68 -12.07 0.05
N ALA A 38 -31.74 -13.02 -0.09
CA ALA A 38 -31.73 -14.25 0.67
C ALA A 38 -30.35 -14.48 1.28
N LEU A 39 -30.29 -14.76 2.57
CA LEU A 39 -29.06 -15.12 3.25
C LEU A 39 -28.98 -16.64 3.40
N GLU A 40 -27.89 -17.26 2.96
CA GLU A 40 -27.69 -18.71 3.00
C GLU A 40 -26.41 -19.03 3.79
N ARG A 41 -26.44 -20.04 4.66
CA ARG A 41 -25.21 -20.56 5.29
C ARG A 41 -24.35 -21.30 4.28
N SER A 42 -23.05 -21.04 4.21
CA SER A 42 -22.15 -21.68 3.26
C SER A 42 -22.07 -23.19 3.46
N ARG A 43 -21.55 -23.91 2.45
CA ARG A 43 -21.42 -25.38 2.49
C ARG A 43 -20.58 -25.87 3.67
N SER A 44 -19.54 -25.12 4.05
CA SER A 44 -18.65 -25.46 5.16
C SER A 44 -19.29 -25.19 6.53
N GLY A 45 -20.25 -24.27 6.60
CA GLY A 45 -20.83 -23.75 7.84
C GLY A 45 -20.04 -22.60 8.47
N ASN A 46 -18.86 -22.28 7.92
CA ASN A 46 -17.97 -21.21 8.39
C ASN A 46 -18.05 -19.96 7.50
N GLY A 47 -19.24 -19.68 6.97
CA GLY A 47 -19.51 -18.58 6.07
C GLY A 47 -20.98 -18.49 5.70
N ALA A 48 -21.30 -17.51 4.86
CA ALA A 48 -22.61 -17.31 4.27
C ALA A 48 -22.52 -16.71 2.86
N HIS A 49 -23.58 -16.91 2.08
CA HIS A 49 -23.80 -16.23 0.82
C HIS A 49 -25.01 -15.31 0.94
N LEU A 50 -24.87 -14.04 0.56
CA LEU A 50 -26.00 -13.13 0.37
C LEU A 50 -26.39 -13.11 -1.11
N TRP A 51 -27.61 -13.51 -1.40
CA TRP A 51 -28.15 -13.63 -2.75
C TRP A 51 -29.12 -12.50 -3.07
N LEU A 52 -28.95 -11.90 -4.25
CA LEU A 52 -29.91 -10.99 -4.89
C LEU A 52 -30.32 -11.59 -6.23
N PHE A 53 -31.61 -11.61 -6.53
CA PHE A 53 -32.13 -12.20 -7.76
C PHE A 53 -32.80 -11.13 -8.63
N PHE A 54 -32.60 -11.22 -9.95
CA PHE A 54 -33.09 -10.25 -10.92
C PHE A 54 -34.29 -10.79 -11.69
N GLU A 55 -35.24 -9.92 -12.03
CA GLU A 55 -36.43 -10.29 -12.83
C GLU A 55 -36.04 -10.74 -14.24
N GLU A 56 -35.08 -10.04 -14.83
CA GLU A 56 -34.51 -10.30 -16.14
C GLU A 56 -32.99 -10.42 -16.06
N ALA A 57 -32.38 -10.98 -17.10
CA ALA A 57 -30.94 -11.09 -17.15
C ALA A 57 -30.32 -9.70 -17.37
N ILE A 58 -29.46 -9.26 -16.44
CA ILE A 58 -28.79 -7.96 -16.52
C ILE A 58 -27.30 -8.13 -16.82
N PRO A 59 -26.61 -7.12 -17.37
CA PRO A 59 -25.16 -7.19 -17.58
C PRO A 59 -24.41 -7.50 -16.28
N ALA A 60 -23.49 -8.47 -16.31
CA ALA A 60 -22.70 -8.87 -15.13
C ALA A 60 -21.93 -7.68 -14.53
N THR A 61 -21.48 -6.76 -15.37
CA THR A 61 -20.86 -5.49 -14.97
C THR A 61 -21.74 -4.66 -14.03
N ARG A 62 -23.04 -4.60 -14.29
CA ARG A 62 -24.01 -3.82 -13.50
C ARG A 62 -24.32 -4.52 -12.17
N ALA A 63 -24.52 -5.83 -12.20
CA ALA A 63 -24.67 -6.63 -10.99
C ALA A 63 -23.46 -6.48 -10.06
N ARG A 64 -22.23 -6.54 -10.59
CA ARG A 64 -21.00 -6.36 -9.80
C ARG A 64 -20.84 -4.94 -9.27
N LYS A 65 -21.24 -3.91 -10.02
CA LYS A 65 -21.25 -2.52 -9.54
C LYS A 65 -22.25 -2.34 -8.38
N LEU A 66 -23.43 -2.96 -8.46
CA LEU A 66 -24.39 -2.98 -7.36
C LEU A 66 -23.77 -3.64 -6.11
N GLY A 67 -23.18 -4.83 -6.26
CA GLY A 67 -22.51 -5.52 -5.16
C GLY A 67 -21.39 -4.72 -4.52
N ALA A 68 -20.51 -4.13 -5.34
CA ALA A 68 -19.44 -3.27 -4.86
C ALA A 68 -19.96 -2.04 -4.10
N HIS A 69 -21.08 -1.46 -4.55
CA HIS A 69 -21.72 -0.33 -3.87
C HIS A 69 -22.30 -0.75 -2.51
N LEU A 70 -23.01 -1.88 -2.44
CA LEU A 70 -23.58 -2.42 -1.20
C LEU A 70 -22.49 -2.77 -0.18
N LEU A 71 -21.39 -3.39 -0.61
CA LEU A 71 -20.23 -3.64 0.24
C LEU A 71 -19.64 -2.33 0.77
N THR A 72 -19.54 -1.31 -0.06
CA THR A 72 -19.01 0.00 0.37
C THR A 72 -19.91 0.65 1.42
N GLU A 73 -21.23 0.60 1.24
CA GLU A 73 -22.18 1.16 2.22
C GLU A 73 -22.16 0.35 3.53
N ALA A 74 -22.03 -0.98 3.47
CA ALA A 74 -21.87 -1.83 4.66
C ALA A 74 -20.60 -1.44 5.45
N MET A 75 -19.48 -1.22 4.77
CA MET A 75 -18.24 -0.72 5.40
C MET A 75 -18.40 0.70 5.98
N GLU A 76 -19.18 1.57 5.32
CA GLU A 76 -19.47 2.91 5.83
C GLU A 76 -20.36 2.88 7.09
N ALA A 77 -21.35 1.99 7.15
CA ALA A 77 -22.24 1.87 8.29
C ALA A 77 -21.55 1.23 9.51
N ARG A 78 -20.68 0.24 9.29
CA ARG A 78 -19.93 -0.44 10.37
C ARG A 78 -18.43 -0.61 10.05
N PRO A 79 -17.62 0.46 10.20
CA PRO A 79 -16.16 0.41 9.99
C PRO A 79 -15.42 -0.67 10.78
N GLU A 80 -15.99 -1.09 11.91
CA GLU A 80 -15.38 -1.98 12.90
C GLU A 80 -15.29 -3.43 12.42
N VAL A 81 -16.09 -3.82 11.41
CA VAL A 81 -16.16 -5.21 10.93
C VAL A 81 -15.22 -5.46 9.76
N GLY A 82 -14.76 -4.42 9.07
CA GLY A 82 -13.74 -4.51 8.03
C GLY A 82 -14.10 -5.33 6.77
N LEU A 83 -15.26 -6.02 6.76
CA LEU A 83 -15.61 -7.05 5.77
C LEU A 83 -14.45 -8.04 5.56
N GLY A 84 -13.83 -8.46 6.67
CA GLY A 84 -12.70 -9.38 6.67
C GLY A 84 -13.07 -10.77 6.16
N SER A 85 -14.34 -11.14 6.26
CA SER A 85 -14.86 -12.39 5.74
C SER A 85 -15.25 -12.31 4.26
N TYR A 86 -15.27 -11.14 3.62
CA TYR A 86 -15.67 -11.07 2.22
C TYR A 86 -14.62 -11.76 1.32
N ASP A 87 -15.08 -12.77 0.57
CA ASP A 87 -14.26 -13.53 -0.37
C ASP A 87 -14.44 -13.00 -1.80
N ARG A 88 -15.68 -13.03 -2.32
CA ARG A 88 -15.95 -12.73 -3.74
C ARG A 88 -17.41 -12.39 -4.06
N LEU A 89 -17.62 -11.77 -5.22
CA LEU A 89 -18.95 -11.57 -5.82
C LEU A 89 -19.14 -12.54 -6.98
N PHE A 90 -20.31 -13.16 -7.09
CA PHE A 90 -20.72 -13.93 -8.27
C PHE A 90 -21.79 -13.18 -9.05
N PRO A 91 -21.60 -12.88 -10.35
CA PRO A 91 -20.47 -13.29 -11.19
C PRO A 91 -19.12 -12.66 -10.80
N ASN A 92 -18.04 -13.45 -10.81
CA ASN A 92 -16.69 -12.99 -10.44
C ASN A 92 -16.06 -12.06 -11.48
N GLN A 93 -16.61 -12.00 -12.68
CA GLN A 93 -16.03 -11.34 -13.84
C GLN A 93 -17.09 -10.62 -14.67
N ASP A 94 -16.66 -9.56 -15.36
CA ASP A 94 -17.51 -8.74 -16.22
C ASP A 94 -17.83 -9.40 -17.57
N THR A 95 -16.90 -10.22 -18.07
CA THR A 95 -16.95 -10.87 -19.40
C THR A 95 -16.57 -12.34 -19.27
N LEU A 96 -17.16 -13.24 -20.08
CA LEU A 96 -16.72 -14.63 -20.13
C LEU A 96 -15.47 -14.78 -21.02
N PRO A 97 -14.43 -15.52 -20.59
CA PRO A 97 -13.33 -15.88 -21.49
C PRO A 97 -13.84 -16.78 -22.63
N ARG A 98 -13.34 -16.58 -23.85
CA ARG A 98 -13.76 -17.36 -25.04
C ARG A 98 -13.56 -18.86 -24.78
N GLY A 99 -14.64 -19.63 -24.86
CA GLY A 99 -14.62 -21.09 -24.66
C GLY A 99 -14.47 -21.57 -23.21
N GLY A 100 -14.44 -20.66 -22.23
CA GLY A 100 -14.33 -21.02 -20.81
C GLY A 100 -15.69 -21.05 -20.10
N PHE A 101 -15.81 -21.94 -19.10
CA PHE A 101 -16.90 -21.87 -18.14
C PHE A 101 -16.64 -20.76 -17.11
N GLY A 102 -17.68 -20.05 -16.68
CA GLY A 102 -17.56 -19.09 -15.59
C GLY A 102 -17.17 -19.76 -14.26
N ASN A 103 -16.88 -18.94 -13.24
CA ASN A 103 -16.55 -19.47 -11.92
C ASN A 103 -17.73 -20.23 -11.29
N LEU A 104 -17.39 -21.33 -10.61
CA LEU A 104 -18.37 -22.21 -9.97
C LEU A 104 -18.75 -21.69 -8.58
N ILE A 105 -20.04 -21.70 -8.29
CA ILE A 105 -20.59 -21.49 -6.95
C ILE A 105 -21.43 -22.71 -6.57
N ALA A 106 -21.35 -23.13 -5.32
CA ALA A 106 -22.26 -24.15 -4.80
C ALA A 106 -23.64 -23.51 -4.57
N LEU A 107 -24.69 -24.09 -5.16
CA LEU A 107 -26.05 -23.60 -4.96
C LEU A 107 -26.61 -24.02 -3.59
N PRO A 108 -27.58 -23.25 -3.05
CA PRO A 108 -28.30 -23.61 -1.84
C PRO A 108 -28.98 -24.99 -1.90
N LEU A 109 -29.34 -25.50 -0.72
CA LEU A 109 -30.11 -26.73 -0.52
C LEU A 109 -29.43 -28.02 -1.00
N GLN A 110 -28.09 -28.05 -0.98
CA GLN A 110 -27.32 -29.24 -1.33
C GLN A 110 -27.54 -30.35 -0.29
N LYS A 111 -28.09 -31.49 -0.72
CA LYS A 111 -28.60 -32.56 0.18
C LYS A 111 -27.66 -32.90 1.35
N GLN A 112 -26.40 -33.21 1.07
CA GLN A 112 -25.45 -33.66 2.09
C GLN A 112 -25.05 -32.56 3.10
N ALA A 113 -24.92 -31.32 2.64
CA ALA A 113 -24.65 -30.18 3.50
C ALA A 113 -25.89 -29.80 4.31
N ARG A 114 -27.08 -29.89 3.71
CA ARG A 114 -28.37 -29.66 4.36
C ARG A 114 -28.64 -30.61 5.52
N GLU A 115 -28.29 -31.89 5.38
CA GLU A 115 -28.37 -32.87 6.48
C GLU A 115 -27.51 -32.47 7.69
N LYS A 116 -26.51 -31.60 7.50
CA LYS A 116 -25.64 -31.05 8.55
C LYS A 116 -26.03 -29.63 9.00
N GLY A 117 -27.17 -29.11 8.55
CA GLY A 117 -27.62 -27.74 8.87
C GLY A 117 -26.92 -26.62 8.08
N ASN A 118 -26.25 -26.95 6.97
CA ASN A 118 -25.58 -26.00 6.07
C ASN A 118 -26.33 -25.86 4.73
N THR A 119 -26.00 -24.87 3.91
CA THR A 119 -26.70 -24.55 2.64
C THR A 119 -28.20 -24.28 2.82
N LEU A 120 -28.58 -23.80 4.01
CA LEU A 120 -29.94 -23.43 4.38
C LEU A 120 -30.06 -21.91 4.39
N PHE A 121 -31.22 -21.41 3.99
CA PHE A 121 -31.54 -19.99 4.12
C PHE A 121 -31.74 -19.64 5.59
N LEU A 122 -31.29 -18.45 5.97
CA LEU A 122 -31.24 -17.97 7.35
C LEU A 122 -32.18 -16.78 7.56
N ASP A 123 -32.68 -16.64 8.78
CA ASP A 123 -33.37 -15.44 9.25
C ASP A 123 -32.40 -14.40 9.83
N ASP A 124 -32.95 -13.34 10.43
CA ASP A 124 -32.19 -12.25 11.05
C ASP A 124 -31.39 -12.65 12.28
N ALA A 125 -31.78 -13.76 12.92
CA ALA A 125 -31.04 -14.36 14.03
C ALA A 125 -29.95 -15.33 13.53
N LEU A 126 -29.76 -15.44 12.21
CA LEU A 126 -28.88 -16.39 11.53
C LEU A 126 -29.29 -17.86 11.77
N GLU A 127 -30.56 -18.08 12.07
CA GLU A 127 -31.16 -19.39 12.28
C GLU A 127 -31.81 -19.90 10.98
N PRO A 128 -31.76 -21.23 10.70
CA PRO A 128 -32.34 -21.78 9.48
C PRO A 128 -33.84 -21.58 9.37
N LEU A 129 -34.31 -21.11 8.21
CA LEU A 129 -35.73 -20.99 7.92
C LEU A 129 -36.40 -22.38 7.86
N PRO A 130 -37.60 -22.53 8.46
CA PRO A 130 -38.28 -23.82 8.56
C PRO A 130 -38.79 -24.35 7.21
N ASP A 131 -39.26 -23.46 6.32
CA ASP A 131 -39.70 -23.81 4.97
C ASP A 131 -38.97 -22.96 3.91
N PRO A 132 -37.84 -23.46 3.35
CA PRO A 132 -37.07 -22.73 2.36
C PRO A 132 -37.81 -22.59 1.02
N TRP A 133 -38.77 -23.47 0.71
CA TRP A 133 -39.51 -23.42 -0.56
C TRP A 133 -40.60 -22.36 -0.52
N ALA A 134 -41.32 -22.24 0.60
CA ALA A 134 -42.26 -21.15 0.81
C ALA A 134 -41.55 -19.80 0.78
N PHE A 135 -40.38 -19.69 1.41
CA PHE A 135 -39.54 -18.49 1.37
C PHE A 135 -39.15 -18.11 -0.07
N LEU A 136 -38.57 -19.05 -0.83
CA LEU A 136 -38.18 -18.80 -2.23
C LEU A 136 -39.39 -18.48 -3.13
N GLY A 137 -40.55 -19.08 -2.87
CA GLY A 137 -41.78 -18.84 -3.63
C GLY A 137 -42.38 -17.45 -3.40
N GLN A 138 -42.10 -16.82 -2.26
CA GLN A 138 -42.59 -15.48 -1.91
C GLN A 138 -41.54 -14.38 -2.19
N MET A 139 -40.31 -14.77 -2.52
CA MET A 139 -39.22 -13.81 -2.66
C MET A 139 -39.38 -12.99 -3.94
N GLU A 140 -39.45 -11.67 -3.78
CA GLU A 140 -39.47 -10.72 -4.88
C GLU A 140 -38.12 -10.68 -5.61
N LYS A 141 -38.18 -10.40 -6.92
CA LYS A 141 -36.99 -10.21 -7.75
C LYS A 141 -36.78 -8.72 -8.02
N ILE A 142 -35.54 -8.34 -8.28
CA ILE A 142 -35.16 -6.95 -8.49
C ILE A 142 -35.30 -6.60 -9.99
N PRO A 143 -36.07 -5.56 -10.36
CA PRO A 143 -36.16 -5.09 -11.74
C PRO A 143 -34.84 -4.46 -12.24
N HIS A 144 -34.50 -4.59 -13.53
CA HIS A 144 -33.27 -4.00 -14.10
C HIS A 144 -33.21 -2.48 -13.87
N GLN A 145 -34.33 -1.78 -14.04
CA GLN A 145 -34.39 -0.33 -13.84
C GLN A 145 -33.99 0.08 -12.42
N ARG A 146 -34.32 -0.74 -11.40
CA ARG A 146 -33.94 -0.46 -10.01
C ARG A 146 -32.44 -0.60 -9.81
N VAL A 147 -31.81 -1.60 -10.42
CA VAL A 147 -30.34 -1.78 -10.40
C VAL A 147 -29.64 -0.59 -11.05
N GLU A 148 -30.09 -0.17 -12.24
CA GLU A 148 -29.51 0.99 -12.94
C GLU A 148 -29.62 2.28 -12.12
N GLN A 149 -30.76 2.52 -11.47
CA GLN A 149 -30.95 3.70 -10.62
C GLN A 149 -29.92 3.75 -9.47
N ILE A 150 -29.74 2.64 -8.75
CA ILE A 150 -28.82 2.55 -7.62
C ILE A 150 -27.37 2.72 -8.10
N VAL A 151 -26.99 2.03 -9.18
CA VAL A 151 -25.64 2.12 -9.75
C VAL A 151 -25.36 3.54 -10.26
N ALA A 152 -26.30 4.17 -10.97
CA ALA A 152 -26.14 5.54 -11.47
C ALA A 152 -26.12 6.60 -10.35
N GLU A 153 -26.81 6.36 -9.23
CA GLU A 153 -26.72 7.20 -8.04
C GLU A 153 -25.34 7.06 -7.37
N ALA A 154 -24.84 5.83 -7.23
CA ALA A 154 -23.51 5.54 -6.69
C ALA A 154 -22.38 6.15 -7.53
N GLU A 155 -22.47 6.01 -8.85
CA GLU A 155 -21.53 6.61 -9.81
C GLU A 155 -21.55 8.15 -9.72
N ARG A 156 -22.74 8.77 -9.61
CA ARG A 156 -22.88 10.23 -9.46
C ARG A 156 -22.31 10.76 -8.14
N ARG A 157 -22.46 10.01 -7.05
CA ARG A 157 -21.95 10.43 -5.72
C ARG A 157 -20.46 10.14 -5.54
N ASN A 158 -19.78 9.56 -6.54
CA ASN A 158 -18.37 9.16 -6.47
C ASN A 158 -18.05 8.32 -5.20
N ARG A 159 -19.06 7.60 -4.68
CA ARG A 159 -18.95 6.77 -3.47
C ARG A 159 -18.19 5.48 -3.71
N VAL A 160 -17.70 5.25 -4.92
CA VAL A 160 -17.11 3.97 -5.32
C VAL A 160 -15.73 3.72 -4.70
N LEU A 161 -15.09 4.71 -4.07
CA LEU A 161 -14.03 4.56 -3.04
C LEU A 161 -13.39 5.93 -2.77
N GLY A 162 -13.79 6.60 -1.67
CA GLY A 162 -13.25 7.90 -1.23
C GLY A 162 -11.80 7.84 -0.69
N VAL A 163 -10.95 7.06 -1.34
CA VAL A 163 -9.60 6.72 -0.92
C VAL A 163 -8.60 7.32 -1.90
N ARG A 164 -7.44 7.77 -1.41
CA ARG A 164 -6.43 8.44 -2.24
C ARG A 164 -5.91 7.52 -3.35
N ILE A 165 -5.86 8.04 -4.57
CA ILE A 165 -5.09 7.44 -5.67
C ILE A 165 -3.62 7.70 -5.38
N ALA A 166 -2.78 6.67 -5.46
CA ALA A 166 -1.35 6.82 -5.25
C ALA A 166 -0.78 7.87 -6.24
N PRO A 167 -0.29 9.03 -5.77
CA PRO A 167 0.19 10.08 -6.67
C PRO A 167 1.50 9.63 -7.33
N SER A 168 1.64 9.81 -8.64
CA SER A 168 2.95 9.71 -9.31
C SER A 168 3.78 10.98 -9.10
N GLU A 169 5.11 10.91 -9.18
CA GLU A 169 6.05 12.03 -9.08
C GLU A 169 5.79 13.07 -10.17
N ALA A 170 5.21 12.65 -11.31
CA ALA A 170 4.74 13.57 -12.34
C ALA A 170 3.63 14.52 -11.84
N PHE A 171 2.79 14.12 -10.87
CA PHE A 171 1.77 15.00 -10.28
C PHE A 171 2.33 15.94 -9.20
N ALA A 172 3.50 15.63 -8.64
CA ALA A 172 4.12 16.44 -7.59
C ALA A 172 4.90 17.66 -8.13
N SER A 173 5.38 17.58 -9.38
CA SER A 173 6.16 18.65 -10.03
C SER A 173 5.31 19.76 -10.66
N GLU A 174 4.01 19.52 -10.86
CA GLU A 174 3.08 20.48 -11.46
C GLU A 174 1.80 20.63 -10.62
N PRO A 175 1.88 21.18 -9.39
CA PRO A 175 0.71 21.31 -8.50
C PRO A 175 -0.41 22.18 -9.10
N TRP A 176 -0.13 23.06 -10.07
CA TRP A 176 -1.14 23.84 -10.81
C TRP A 176 -1.86 23.05 -11.93
N ARG A 177 -1.36 21.86 -12.32
CA ARG A 177 -2.10 20.92 -13.17
C ARG A 177 -3.01 19.99 -12.36
N ALA A 178 -2.85 19.93 -11.03
CA ALA A 178 -3.86 19.34 -10.17
C ALA A 178 -5.11 20.23 -10.21
N SER A 179 -6.21 19.74 -10.78
CA SER A 179 -7.43 20.52 -10.84
C SER A 179 -7.91 20.84 -9.42
N ALA A 180 -7.96 22.12 -9.05
CA ALA A 180 -8.47 22.60 -7.77
C ALA A 180 -9.95 22.21 -7.50
N SER A 181 -10.64 21.62 -8.47
CA SER A 181 -12.08 21.31 -8.46
C SER A 181 -12.43 19.82 -8.32
N ARG A 182 -11.52 18.94 -7.89
CA ARG A 182 -11.81 17.50 -7.76
C ARG A 182 -11.50 16.87 -6.40
N LEU A 183 -11.24 17.64 -5.35
CA LEU A 183 -11.45 17.13 -3.99
C LEU A 183 -12.97 17.12 -3.77
N PRO A 184 -13.65 15.95 -3.77
CA PRO A 184 -15.07 15.95 -3.45
C PRO A 184 -15.23 16.56 -2.07
N LYS A 185 -16.12 17.55 -1.91
CA LYS A 185 -16.54 17.96 -0.57
C LYS A 185 -17.16 16.74 0.08
N GLU A 186 -16.44 16.12 1.00
CA GLU A 186 -16.96 14.97 1.74
C GLU A 186 -18.27 15.38 2.42
N PRO A 187 -19.33 14.57 2.30
CA PRO A 187 -20.66 14.91 2.82
C PRO A 187 -20.57 15.23 4.31
N PRO A 188 -21.22 16.28 4.81
CA PRO A 188 -21.10 16.71 6.20
C PRO A 188 -21.43 15.54 7.15
N ILE A 189 -20.65 15.42 8.24
CA ILE A 189 -20.99 14.47 9.30
C ILE A 189 -22.23 15.05 10.01
N LEU A 190 -23.35 14.32 9.93
CA LEU A 190 -24.63 14.74 10.51
C LEU A 190 -24.68 14.49 12.03
N GLU A 191 -23.81 13.60 12.53
CA GLU A 191 -23.68 13.26 13.94
C GLU A 191 -22.93 14.34 14.73
N ALA A 192 -23.19 14.40 16.04
CA ALA A 192 -22.49 15.32 16.93
C ALA A 192 -21.00 14.99 17.00
N LEU A 193 -20.16 15.95 16.60
CA LEU A 193 -18.70 15.81 16.64
C LEU A 193 -18.16 16.12 18.04
N PRO A 194 -17.14 15.39 18.51
CA PRO A 194 -16.51 15.69 19.78
C PRO A 194 -15.81 17.07 19.74
N ALA A 195 -15.87 17.81 20.83
CA ALA A 195 -15.20 19.11 20.94
C ALA A 195 -13.68 19.01 20.92
N ALA A 196 -13.14 17.85 21.31
CA ALA A 196 -11.74 17.52 21.24
C ALA A 196 -11.53 16.01 21.08
N ILE A 197 -10.42 15.61 20.46
CA ILE A 197 -9.92 14.25 20.45
C ILE A 197 -8.52 14.20 21.07
N GLU A 198 -8.22 13.11 21.76
CA GLU A 198 -6.88 12.80 22.23
C GLU A 198 -6.15 11.93 21.21
N LEU A 199 -4.90 12.28 20.92
CA LEU A 199 -3.99 11.50 20.10
C LEU A 199 -2.83 11.04 21.00
N ILE A 200 -2.67 9.72 21.13
CA ILE A 200 -1.57 9.12 21.87
C ILE A 200 -0.50 8.73 20.84
N LEU A 201 0.66 9.37 20.89
CA LEU A 201 1.75 9.12 19.95
C LEU A 201 2.66 8.06 20.54
N GLY A 202 2.76 6.90 19.91
CA GLY A 202 3.76 5.88 20.21
C GLY A 202 4.49 5.51 18.93
N ASP A 203 4.62 4.22 18.66
CA ASP A 203 5.00 3.73 17.35
C ASP A 203 3.93 4.05 16.28
N GLN A 204 2.66 4.11 16.65
CA GLN A 204 1.57 4.63 15.82
C GLN A 204 0.88 5.83 16.49
N ILE A 205 -0.12 6.40 15.80
CA ILE A 205 -1.03 7.40 16.37
C ILE A 205 -2.27 6.64 16.84
N TYR A 206 -2.41 6.47 18.15
CA TYR A 206 -3.59 5.84 18.75
C TYR A 206 -4.66 6.87 19.07
N ILE A 207 -5.91 6.53 18.77
CA ILE A 207 -7.06 7.41 18.90
C ILE A 207 -8.17 6.62 19.63
N PRO A 208 -8.56 7.01 20.85
CA PRO A 208 -9.61 6.30 21.60
C PRO A 208 -10.96 6.32 20.88
N LYS A 209 -11.66 5.17 20.87
CA LYS A 209 -12.96 5.01 20.17
C LYS A 209 -14.15 5.64 20.89
N THR A 210 -14.07 5.82 22.21
CA THR A 210 -15.21 6.12 23.11
C THR A 210 -16.09 7.29 22.64
N ASP A 211 -15.46 8.35 22.12
CA ASP A 211 -16.15 9.59 21.71
C ASP A 211 -16.09 9.84 20.18
N LEU A 212 -15.72 8.83 19.39
CA LEU A 212 -15.59 8.96 17.94
C LEU A 212 -16.86 8.45 17.22
N PRO A 213 -17.64 9.33 16.55
CA PRO A 213 -18.73 8.91 15.69
C PRO A 213 -18.24 7.97 14.57
N PRO A 214 -19.02 6.94 14.15
CA PRO A 214 -18.65 6.04 13.06
C PRO A 214 -18.24 6.76 11.77
N ALA A 215 -18.94 7.83 11.40
CA ALA A 215 -18.58 8.65 10.23
C ALA A 215 -17.20 9.30 10.34
N LEU A 216 -16.79 9.74 11.55
CA LEU A 216 -15.47 10.29 11.79
C LEU A 216 -14.40 9.20 11.82
N ARG A 217 -14.70 8.03 12.43
CA ARG A 217 -13.81 6.85 12.41
C ARG A 217 -13.46 6.45 10.97
N ASN A 218 -14.47 6.38 10.10
CA ASN A 218 -14.28 6.08 8.68
C ASN A 218 -13.35 7.07 7.97
N ARG A 219 -13.53 8.37 8.19
CA ARG A 219 -12.65 9.38 7.58
C ARG A 219 -11.22 9.27 8.08
N ILE A 220 -11.04 8.97 9.37
CA ILE A 220 -9.73 8.75 10.00
C ILE A 220 -9.04 7.52 9.38
N VAL A 221 -9.73 6.39 9.28
CA VAL A 221 -9.20 5.15 8.67
C VAL A 221 -8.82 5.38 7.20
N ARG A 222 -9.62 6.14 6.44
CA ARG A 222 -9.33 6.49 5.04
C ARG A 222 -8.03 7.27 4.86
N LEU A 223 -7.53 7.98 5.88
CA LEU A 223 -6.22 8.65 5.80
C LEU A 223 -5.06 7.67 5.67
N ALA A 224 -5.23 6.45 6.17
CA ALA A 224 -4.25 5.37 6.10
C ALA A 224 -4.65 4.31 5.07
N ALA A 225 -5.51 4.66 4.11
CA ALA A 225 -5.93 3.76 3.04
C ALA A 225 -5.51 4.30 1.66
N PHE A 226 -5.20 3.41 0.73
CA PHE A 226 -4.95 3.75 -0.67
C PHE A 226 -5.48 2.66 -1.61
N GLN A 227 -5.77 3.03 -2.85
CA GLN A 227 -6.21 2.08 -3.87
C GLN A 227 -5.10 1.07 -4.20
N ASN A 228 -5.43 -0.23 -4.24
CA ASN A 228 -4.47 -1.27 -4.62
C ASN A 228 -4.25 -1.29 -6.15
N PRO A 229 -3.11 -0.81 -6.66
CA PRO A 229 -2.87 -0.72 -8.10
C PRO A 229 -2.85 -2.07 -8.79
N GLU A 230 -2.50 -3.14 -8.05
CA GLU A 230 -2.49 -4.50 -8.56
C GLU A 230 -3.91 -5.01 -8.87
N PHE A 231 -4.88 -4.70 -8.00
CA PHE A 231 -6.30 -4.99 -8.25
C PHE A 231 -6.77 -4.30 -9.54
N TYR A 232 -6.53 -3.00 -9.67
CA TYR A 232 -7.00 -2.25 -10.83
C TYR A 232 -6.29 -2.65 -12.13
N ARG A 233 -5.00 -3.01 -12.08
CA ARG A 233 -4.30 -3.61 -13.23
C ARG A 233 -4.88 -4.96 -13.63
N ALA A 234 -5.06 -5.86 -12.67
CA ALA A 234 -5.65 -7.18 -12.92
C ALA A 234 -7.05 -7.03 -13.51
N GLN A 235 -7.87 -6.12 -12.96
CA GLN A 235 -9.19 -5.80 -13.50
C GLN A 235 -9.12 -5.25 -14.94
N ALA A 236 -8.23 -4.29 -15.21
CA ALA A 236 -8.07 -3.71 -16.56
C ALA A 236 -7.57 -4.74 -17.58
N MET A 237 -6.72 -5.68 -17.15
CA MET A 237 -6.22 -6.79 -17.95
C MET A 237 -7.18 -8.00 -17.98
N ARG A 238 -8.36 -7.90 -17.34
CA ARG A 238 -9.35 -8.98 -17.21
C ARG A 238 -8.79 -10.28 -16.60
N LEU A 239 -7.81 -10.14 -15.70
CA LEU A 239 -7.20 -11.22 -14.94
C LEU A 239 -7.91 -11.43 -13.59
N PRO A 240 -7.78 -12.61 -12.95
CA PRO A 240 -8.39 -12.87 -11.65
C PRO A 240 -7.94 -11.88 -10.56
N THR A 241 -8.91 -11.36 -9.80
CA THR A 241 -8.70 -10.40 -8.70
C THR A 241 -8.93 -11.00 -7.30
N PHE A 242 -9.05 -12.33 -7.21
CA PHE A 242 -9.48 -13.09 -6.02
C PHE A 242 -8.65 -12.80 -4.76
N ASP A 243 -7.34 -12.65 -4.90
CA ASP A 243 -6.39 -12.43 -3.80
C ASP A 243 -5.95 -10.96 -3.65
N LYS A 244 -6.58 -10.04 -4.39
CA LYS A 244 -6.15 -8.64 -4.48
C LYS A 244 -7.20 -7.75 -3.85
N PRO A 245 -7.00 -7.23 -2.63
CA PRO A 245 -7.96 -6.30 -2.04
C PRO A 245 -8.01 -5.02 -2.89
N ARG A 246 -9.18 -4.38 -3.02
CA ARG A 246 -9.35 -3.13 -3.81
C ARG A 246 -8.65 -1.93 -3.18
N VAL A 247 -8.53 -1.98 -1.86
CA VAL A 247 -7.94 -0.96 -1.00
C VAL A 247 -6.95 -1.65 -0.08
N ILE A 248 -5.79 -1.05 0.06
CA ILE A 248 -4.85 -1.41 1.11
C ILE A 248 -5.11 -0.42 2.26
N ALA A 249 -5.59 -0.96 3.38
CA ALA A 249 -5.73 -0.22 4.63
C ALA A 249 -4.52 -0.52 5.53
N CYS A 250 -3.87 0.54 6.01
CA CYS A 250 -2.72 0.48 6.90
C CYS A 250 -3.05 0.93 8.34
N ALA A 251 -4.32 1.21 8.61
CA ALA A 251 -4.82 1.42 9.97
C ALA A 251 -5.02 0.06 10.66
N GLU A 252 -4.71 -0.01 11.96
CA GLU A 252 -5.02 -1.16 12.80
C GLU A 252 -6.22 -0.80 13.70
N ASP A 253 -7.17 -1.73 13.80
CA ASP A 253 -8.34 -1.58 14.64
C ASP A 253 -8.19 -2.40 15.93
N TYR A 254 -8.06 -1.71 17.06
CA TYR A 254 -8.01 -2.33 18.39
C TYR A 254 -9.36 -2.16 19.09
N PRO A 255 -9.68 -2.99 20.11
CA PRO A 255 -10.97 -2.92 20.80
C PRO A 255 -11.32 -1.51 21.31
N GLU A 256 -10.36 -0.78 21.87
CA GLU A 256 -10.57 0.56 22.44
C GLU A 256 -9.98 1.69 21.61
N HIS A 257 -9.13 1.40 20.62
CA HIS A 257 -8.33 2.40 19.91
C HIS A 257 -8.28 2.15 18.40
N LEU A 258 -8.30 3.21 17.61
CA LEU A 258 -7.85 3.18 16.22
C LEU A 258 -6.37 3.54 16.17
N ALA A 259 -5.55 2.78 15.46
CA ALA A 259 -4.13 3.06 15.29
C ALA A 259 -3.83 3.44 13.83
N LEU A 260 -3.36 4.68 13.62
CA LEU A 260 -2.91 5.15 12.32
C LEU A 260 -1.38 5.15 12.21
N PRO A 261 -0.83 4.91 11.02
CA PRO A 261 0.59 5.15 10.76
C PRO A 261 0.98 6.61 11.08
N ARG A 262 2.16 6.79 11.68
CA ARG A 262 2.64 8.10 12.16
C ARG A 262 2.74 9.17 11.08
N GLY A 263 2.95 8.78 9.83
CA GLY A 263 3.01 9.67 8.68
C GLY A 263 1.67 10.33 8.33
N CYS A 264 0.54 9.80 8.81
CA CYS A 264 -0.79 10.38 8.63
C CYS A 264 -1.06 11.59 9.55
N MET A 265 -0.12 11.98 10.43
CA MET A 265 -0.31 13.07 11.41
C MET A 265 -0.75 14.40 10.78
N ASP A 266 -0.12 14.81 9.68
CA ASP A 266 -0.40 16.09 9.04
C ASP A 266 -1.82 16.12 8.45
N ASP A 267 -2.22 14.99 7.84
CA ASP A 267 -3.55 14.80 7.28
C ASP A 267 -4.62 14.71 8.37
N LEU A 268 -4.34 14.01 9.47
CA LEU A 268 -5.24 13.90 10.61
C LEU A 268 -5.49 15.26 11.27
N ARG A 269 -4.43 16.07 11.46
CA ARG A 269 -4.55 17.44 11.95
C ARG A 269 -5.35 18.33 10.99
N THR A 270 -5.18 18.13 9.68
CA THR A 270 -5.92 18.88 8.66
C THR A 270 -7.40 18.50 8.68
N LEU A 271 -7.73 17.21 8.79
CA LEU A 271 -9.10 16.72 8.94
C LEU A 271 -9.75 17.31 10.20
N CYS A 272 -9.10 17.21 11.36
CA CYS A 272 -9.64 17.75 12.61
C CYS A 272 -9.86 19.26 12.55
N ARG A 273 -8.92 20.01 11.96
CA ARG A 273 -9.06 21.46 11.75
C ARG A 273 -10.24 21.80 10.85
N GLY A 274 -10.42 21.05 9.75
CA GLY A 274 -11.56 21.22 8.84
C GLY A 274 -12.90 20.95 9.52
N LEU A 275 -12.92 20.02 10.47
CA LEU A 275 -14.09 19.68 11.29
C LEU A 275 -14.22 20.49 12.58
N LYS A 276 -13.31 21.45 12.83
CA LYS A 276 -13.24 22.27 14.06
C LYS A 276 -13.12 21.46 15.36
N VAL A 277 -12.56 20.25 15.27
CA VAL A 277 -12.27 19.38 16.41
C VAL A 277 -10.89 19.75 16.98
N ARG A 278 -10.80 20.04 18.28
CA ARG A 278 -9.51 20.32 18.92
C ARG A 278 -8.70 19.03 19.08
N VAL A 279 -7.39 19.12 18.90
CA VAL A 279 -6.49 17.98 19.06
C VAL A 279 -5.68 18.15 20.34
N ARG A 280 -5.76 17.18 21.25
CA ARG A 280 -4.87 17.05 22.41
C ARG A 280 -3.87 15.95 22.11
N VAL A 281 -2.60 16.17 22.44
CA VAL A 281 -1.53 15.22 22.16
C VAL A 281 -0.93 14.73 23.46
N ARG A 282 -0.90 13.42 23.63
CA ARG A 282 -0.13 12.71 24.65
C ARG A 282 1.02 12.00 23.95
N ASP A 283 2.25 12.44 24.21
CA ASP A 283 3.44 11.92 23.52
C ASP A 283 4.10 10.82 24.35
N GLU A 284 3.91 9.57 23.94
CA GLU A 284 4.48 8.35 24.53
C GLU A 284 5.62 7.78 23.65
N ARG A 285 6.09 8.57 22.66
CA ARG A 285 7.23 8.19 21.82
C ARG A 285 8.50 8.18 22.65
N VAL A 286 9.46 7.36 22.23
CA VAL A 286 10.80 7.33 22.82
C VAL A 286 11.56 8.57 22.33
N PRO A 287 11.90 9.53 23.22
CA PRO A 287 12.69 10.70 22.83
C PRO A 287 14.14 10.33 22.52
N GLY A 288 14.59 9.18 23.02
CA GLY A 288 15.95 8.67 22.91
C GLY A 288 16.84 9.05 24.09
N THR A 289 18.02 8.45 24.12
CA THR A 289 19.08 8.80 25.08
C THR A 289 20.00 9.87 24.49
N PRO A 290 20.33 10.95 25.24
CA PRO A 290 21.20 12.00 24.75
C PRO A 290 22.57 11.47 24.28
N LEU A 291 23.04 12.01 23.15
CA LEU A 291 24.28 11.61 22.51
C LEU A 291 25.04 12.86 22.05
N ASP A 292 26.17 13.15 22.68
CA ASP A 292 27.04 14.27 22.30
C ASP A 292 27.78 13.94 21.00
N LEU A 293 27.19 14.37 19.87
CA LEU A 293 27.74 14.25 18.55
C LEU A 293 27.90 15.64 17.93
N ARG A 294 29.07 15.88 17.36
CA ARG A 294 29.38 17.10 16.60
C ARG A 294 29.61 16.74 15.15
N PHE A 295 28.92 17.46 14.27
CA PHE A 295 29.14 17.37 12.83
C PHE A 295 30.43 18.10 12.46
N ALA A 296 31.39 17.37 11.88
CA ALA A 296 32.72 17.85 11.53
C ALA A 296 32.87 18.26 10.05
N GLY A 297 31.78 18.34 9.30
CA GLY A 297 31.77 18.75 7.90
C GLY A 297 31.07 20.09 7.66
N GLU A 298 31.07 20.54 6.41
CA GLU A 298 30.22 21.64 5.97
C GLU A 298 29.18 21.14 4.96
N LEU A 299 27.91 21.45 5.22
CA LEU A 299 26.83 21.20 4.26
C LEU A 299 26.89 22.20 3.10
N ARG A 300 26.73 21.71 1.88
CA ARG A 300 26.58 22.57 0.70
C ARG A 300 25.29 23.40 0.78
N PRO A 301 25.14 24.50 0.01
CA PRO A 301 23.94 25.34 0.03
C PRO A 301 22.62 24.58 -0.25
N ASP A 302 22.64 23.65 -1.21
CA ASP A 302 21.51 22.76 -1.53
C ASP A 302 21.17 21.87 -0.33
N GLN A 303 22.18 21.29 0.32
CA GLN A 303 22.02 20.46 1.51
C GLN A 303 21.55 21.26 2.74
N LYS A 304 22.00 22.50 2.93
CA LYS A 304 21.55 23.40 4.02
C LYS A 304 20.05 23.68 3.90
N THR A 305 19.54 23.83 2.67
CA THR A 305 18.11 24.02 2.40
C THR A 305 17.31 22.77 2.77
N ALA A 306 17.76 21.59 2.32
CA ALA A 306 17.15 20.31 2.65
C ALA A 306 17.17 20.02 4.17
N PHE A 307 18.30 20.31 4.84
CA PHE A 307 18.47 20.14 6.28
C PHE A 307 17.45 20.97 7.06
N ARG A 308 17.31 22.27 6.76
CA ARG A 308 16.33 23.14 7.42
C ARG A 308 14.89 22.71 7.18
N ALA A 309 14.58 22.16 6.01
CA ALA A 309 13.25 21.65 5.71
C ALA A 309 12.94 20.39 6.55
N LEU A 310 13.89 19.48 6.68
CA LEU A 310 13.73 18.24 7.46
C LEU A 310 13.71 18.50 8.98
N LEU A 311 14.58 19.38 9.48
CA LEU A 311 14.74 19.63 10.92
C LEU A 311 13.46 20.16 11.61
N LYS A 312 12.60 20.85 10.86
CA LYS A 312 11.31 21.37 11.36
C LYS A 312 10.30 20.29 11.72
N HIS A 313 10.52 19.06 11.27
CA HIS A 313 9.56 17.97 11.43
C HIS A 313 10.20 16.78 12.15
N ASP A 314 9.40 16.12 13.00
CA ASP A 314 9.82 14.89 13.66
C ASP A 314 9.96 13.73 12.66
N THR A 315 9.08 13.70 11.65
CA THR A 315 9.03 12.67 10.62
C THR A 315 9.09 13.27 9.21
N GLY A 316 9.76 12.59 8.29
CA GLY A 316 9.75 12.97 6.90
C GLY A 316 10.62 12.13 5.98
N ILE A 317 10.48 12.39 4.68
CA ILE A 317 11.33 11.79 3.64
C ILE A 317 12.16 12.86 2.93
N LEU A 318 13.43 12.54 2.72
CA LEU A 318 14.30 13.21 1.74
C LEU A 318 14.30 12.42 0.44
N ALA A 319 13.66 12.97 -0.59
CA ALA A 319 13.68 12.42 -1.94
C ALA A 319 14.78 13.11 -2.75
N ALA A 320 15.96 12.50 -2.84
CA ALA A 320 17.11 13.11 -3.50
C ALA A 320 17.98 12.08 -4.25
N THR A 321 18.44 12.46 -5.44
CA THR A 321 19.22 11.57 -6.30
C THR A 321 20.48 11.03 -5.61
N THR A 322 20.99 9.92 -6.13
CA THR A 322 22.35 9.48 -5.83
C THR A 322 23.34 10.63 -6.13
N ALA A 323 24.38 10.74 -5.30
CA ALA A 323 25.34 11.85 -5.25
C ALA A 323 24.86 13.19 -4.62
N PHE A 324 23.60 13.35 -4.20
CA PHE A 324 23.20 14.52 -3.38
C PHE A 324 23.93 14.56 -2.02
N GLY A 325 24.41 13.42 -1.54
CA GLY A 325 25.04 13.29 -0.22
C GLY A 325 24.02 13.10 0.91
N LYS A 326 23.00 12.26 0.67
CA LYS A 326 21.97 11.88 1.66
C LYS A 326 22.57 11.49 3.00
N THR A 327 23.60 10.64 2.99
CA THR A 327 24.29 10.17 4.20
C THR A 327 24.98 11.29 4.98
N VAL A 328 25.57 12.28 4.28
CA VAL A 328 26.23 13.42 4.93
C VAL A 328 25.21 14.34 5.59
N LEU A 329 24.11 14.62 4.89
CA LEU A 329 22.99 15.37 5.46
C LEU A 329 22.38 14.63 6.67
N ALA A 330 22.19 13.32 6.55
CA ALA A 330 21.68 12.50 7.64
C ALA A 330 22.63 12.50 8.86
N ALA A 331 23.95 12.43 8.66
CA ALA A 331 24.91 12.59 9.74
C ALA A 331 24.77 13.95 10.44
N SER A 332 24.59 15.04 9.68
CA SER A 332 24.31 16.36 10.27
C SER A 332 23.00 16.39 11.07
N LEU A 333 21.93 15.74 10.58
CA LEU A 333 20.67 15.60 11.34
C LEU A 333 20.84 14.76 12.60
N ILE A 334 21.63 13.68 12.56
CA ILE A 334 21.94 12.87 13.74
C ILE A 334 22.61 13.73 14.81
N ALA A 335 23.63 14.52 14.43
CA ALA A 335 24.32 15.41 15.35
C ALA A 335 23.37 16.47 15.95
N GLU A 336 22.56 17.10 15.10
CA GLU A 336 21.61 18.13 15.53
C GLU A 336 20.51 17.59 16.46
N ARG A 337 20.00 16.37 16.18
CA ARG A 337 19.00 15.72 17.05
C ARG A 337 19.61 15.23 18.36
N GLY A 338 20.90 14.86 18.36
CA GLY A 338 21.66 14.58 19.59
C GLY A 338 21.11 13.43 20.42
N VAL A 339 20.49 12.42 19.81
CA VAL A 339 19.90 11.26 20.50
C VAL A 339 20.35 9.94 19.86
N ASN A 340 20.24 8.85 20.62
CA ASN A 340 20.56 7.53 20.10
C ASN A 340 19.77 7.23 18.81
N THR A 341 20.52 6.74 17.81
CA THR A 341 20.04 6.59 16.44
C THR A 341 20.29 5.19 15.92
N LEU A 342 19.28 4.60 15.27
CA LEU A 342 19.40 3.39 14.48
C LEU A 342 19.27 3.73 12.99
N VAL A 343 20.27 3.33 12.21
CA VAL A 343 20.27 3.43 10.76
C VAL A 343 20.00 2.05 10.16
N LEU A 344 18.92 1.92 9.40
CA LEU A 344 18.55 0.71 8.69
C LEU A 344 18.97 0.79 7.22
N VAL A 345 19.65 -0.25 6.76
CA VAL A 345 20.12 -0.39 5.38
C VAL A 345 19.75 -1.78 4.84
N HIS A 346 19.63 -1.92 3.52
CA HIS A 346 19.21 -3.19 2.91
C HIS A 346 20.38 -4.08 2.45
N ARG A 347 21.59 -3.52 2.29
CA ARG A 347 22.81 -4.23 1.82
C ARG A 347 24.00 -4.01 2.72
N ARG A 348 24.88 -5.01 2.81
CA ARG A 348 26.12 -4.94 3.61
C ARG A 348 27.05 -3.83 3.15
N GLN A 349 27.18 -3.62 1.85
CA GLN A 349 28.02 -2.55 1.29
C GLN A 349 27.54 -1.17 1.76
N LEU A 350 26.23 -0.96 1.83
CA LEU A 350 25.66 0.29 2.35
C LEU A 350 25.96 0.45 3.84
N MET A 351 25.86 -0.62 4.63
CA MET A 351 26.25 -0.59 6.06
C MET A 351 27.70 -0.11 6.22
N GLU A 352 28.63 -0.66 5.44
CA GLU A 352 30.04 -0.29 5.49
C GLU A 352 30.25 1.18 5.08
N GLN A 353 29.57 1.64 4.03
CA GLN A 353 29.58 3.05 3.61
C GLN A 353 29.01 3.99 4.68
N TRP A 354 27.92 3.62 5.33
CA TRP A 354 27.36 4.40 6.43
C TRP A 354 28.33 4.54 7.59
N VAL A 355 28.95 3.44 8.03
CA VAL A 355 29.96 3.45 9.09
C VAL A 355 31.13 4.36 8.74
N GLU A 356 31.63 4.29 7.50
CA GLU A 356 32.70 5.17 7.02
C GLU A 356 32.30 6.64 7.04
N ARG A 357 31.11 6.97 6.51
CA ARG A 357 30.62 8.36 6.47
C ARG A 357 30.34 8.92 7.86
N LEU A 358 29.74 8.14 8.75
CA LEU A 358 29.51 8.56 10.14
C LEU A 358 30.84 8.82 10.85
N THR A 359 31.86 7.96 10.66
CA THR A 359 33.20 8.17 11.22
C THR A 359 33.89 9.41 10.63
N ALA A 360 33.67 9.71 9.35
CA ALA A 360 34.29 10.84 8.68
C ALA A 360 33.66 12.20 9.04
N PHE A 361 32.36 12.22 9.32
CA PHE A 361 31.59 13.46 9.51
C PHE A 361 31.12 13.70 10.95
N LEU A 362 31.32 12.75 11.86
CA LEU A 362 31.00 12.88 13.28
C LEU A 362 32.25 12.66 14.12
N ASN A 363 32.30 13.26 15.31
CA ASN A 363 33.36 13.13 16.30
C ASN A 363 33.38 11.76 17.02
N ILE A 364 33.33 10.66 16.26
CA ILE A 364 33.29 9.28 16.78
C ILE A 364 34.21 8.36 16.01
N THR A 365 34.55 7.22 16.59
CA THR A 365 35.32 6.19 15.90
C THR A 365 34.44 5.05 15.41
N LYS A 366 34.95 4.27 14.45
CA LYS A 366 34.32 3.02 14.00
C LYS A 366 34.00 2.05 15.15
N LYS A 367 34.79 2.10 16.24
CA LYS A 367 34.55 1.24 17.40
C LYS A 367 33.33 1.67 18.18
N ASP A 368 32.90 2.93 18.09
CA ASP A 368 31.75 3.46 18.83
C ASP A 368 30.41 3.11 18.17
N ILE A 369 30.43 2.81 16.88
CA ILE A 369 29.25 2.48 16.08
C ILE A 369 28.92 0.99 16.21
N GLY A 370 27.71 0.65 16.66
CA GLY A 370 27.24 -0.74 16.65
C GLY A 370 26.84 -1.21 15.25
N CYS A 371 26.95 -2.51 15.01
CA CYS A 371 26.62 -3.12 13.71
C CYS A 371 25.88 -4.43 13.90
N LEU A 372 24.74 -4.59 13.21
CA LEU A 372 23.96 -5.82 13.18
C LEU A 372 23.70 -6.28 11.74
N GLY A 373 24.24 -7.45 11.40
CA GLY A 373 24.15 -8.05 10.07
C GLY A 373 25.51 -8.29 9.41
N GLY A 374 25.54 -9.10 8.34
CA GLY A 374 26.76 -9.39 7.58
C GLY A 374 27.86 -10.09 8.39
N GLY A 375 27.49 -10.88 9.40
CA GLY A 375 28.41 -11.54 10.34
C GLY A 375 28.68 -10.75 11.62
N ARG A 376 28.27 -9.48 11.71
CA ARG A 376 28.36 -8.67 12.94
C ARG A 376 27.06 -8.76 13.73
N ARG A 377 27.15 -8.77 15.07
CA ARG A 377 25.99 -9.03 15.94
C ARG A 377 25.84 -8.08 17.14
N LYS A 378 26.54 -6.95 17.17
CA LYS A 378 26.59 -6.09 18.35
C LYS A 378 26.00 -4.71 18.06
N LEU A 379 24.72 -4.54 18.39
CA LEU A 379 24.12 -3.24 18.65
C LEU A 379 24.63 -2.73 20.02
N LYS A 380 24.80 -1.42 20.13
CA LYS A 380 25.27 -0.73 21.33
C LYS A 380 24.21 0.20 21.92
N GLY A 381 23.12 0.46 21.20
CA GLY A 381 22.02 1.32 21.65
C GLY A 381 22.36 2.82 21.63
N ARG A 382 23.47 3.21 20.97
CA ARG A 382 23.92 4.61 20.82
C ARG A 382 23.76 5.08 19.38
N LEU A 383 24.74 4.85 18.53
CA LEU A 383 24.62 5.06 17.09
C LEU A 383 24.94 3.76 16.40
N ASP A 384 23.92 3.14 15.83
CA ASP A 384 24.04 1.79 15.28
C ASP A 384 23.58 1.74 13.83
N VAL A 385 24.20 0.84 13.05
CA VAL A 385 23.81 0.57 11.67
C VAL A 385 23.44 -0.91 11.54
N ALA A 386 22.24 -1.21 11.05
CA ALA A 386 21.75 -2.57 10.97
C ALA A 386 21.22 -2.90 9.57
N LEU A 387 21.47 -4.13 9.14
CA LEU A 387 20.78 -4.70 7.98
C LEU A 387 19.34 -4.98 8.36
N LEU A 388 18.41 -4.49 7.54
CA LEU A 388 16.98 -4.60 7.79
C LEU A 388 16.54 -6.07 7.94
N GLN A 389 17.05 -6.96 7.08
CA GLN A 389 16.87 -8.42 7.17
C GLN A 389 17.44 -9.08 8.45
N SER A 390 18.35 -8.41 9.16
CA SER A 390 18.91 -8.92 10.42
C SER A 390 18.10 -8.49 11.64
N VAL A 391 17.31 -7.41 11.50
CA VAL A 391 16.42 -6.85 12.52
C VAL A 391 15.05 -7.55 12.51
N VAL A 392 14.65 -8.14 11.38
CA VAL A 392 13.42 -8.94 11.27
C VAL A 392 13.75 -10.38 10.92
N ARG A 393 13.25 -11.32 11.72
CA ARG A 393 13.36 -12.76 11.43
C ARG A 393 12.02 -13.42 11.66
N LYS A 394 11.53 -14.16 10.66
CA LYS A 394 10.23 -14.86 10.73
C LYS A 394 9.08 -13.96 11.21
N GLN A 395 8.99 -12.73 10.65
CA GLN A 395 8.00 -11.69 11.03
C GLN A 395 8.10 -11.16 12.48
N VAL A 396 9.16 -11.51 13.22
CA VAL A 396 9.45 -10.96 14.53
C VAL A 396 10.53 -9.88 14.41
N VAL A 397 10.23 -8.69 14.93
CA VAL A 397 11.16 -7.55 14.98
C VAL A 397 11.96 -7.63 16.27
N ASP A 398 13.25 -7.35 16.21
CA ASP A 398 14.12 -7.23 17.39
C ASP A 398 13.62 -6.10 18.32
N ASP A 399 13.31 -6.41 19.57
CA ASP A 399 12.70 -5.47 20.53
C ASP A 399 13.55 -4.20 20.73
N ARG A 400 14.87 -4.30 20.57
CA ARG A 400 15.80 -3.17 20.73
C ARG A 400 15.53 -2.03 19.74
N VAL A 401 14.80 -2.28 18.64
CA VAL A 401 14.38 -1.22 17.70
C VAL A 401 13.53 -0.17 18.41
N ALA A 402 12.78 -0.54 19.45
CA ALA A 402 11.93 0.39 20.19
C ALA A 402 12.72 1.38 21.05
N ASP A 403 13.99 1.11 21.38
CA ASP A 403 14.79 1.89 22.34
C ASP A 403 15.44 3.15 21.74
N TYR A 404 15.38 3.33 20.42
CA TYR A 404 16.02 4.46 19.73
C TYR A 404 15.11 5.68 19.65
N GLY A 405 15.67 6.87 19.91
CA GLY A 405 14.95 8.13 19.70
C GLY A 405 14.90 8.60 18.26
N HIS A 406 15.80 8.09 17.42
CA HIS A 406 15.88 8.43 16.00
C HIS A 406 16.08 7.20 15.12
N LEU A 407 15.18 7.01 14.17
CA LEU A 407 15.25 5.95 13.16
C LEU A 407 15.52 6.57 11.79
N ILE A 408 16.54 6.05 11.10
CA ILE A 408 16.82 6.42 9.71
C ILE A 408 16.71 5.18 8.84
N ILE A 409 16.00 5.29 7.73
CA ILE A 409 15.77 4.19 6.80
C ILE A 409 16.35 4.59 5.45
N ASP A 410 17.48 3.98 5.09
CA ASP A 410 18.15 4.23 3.83
C ASP A 410 17.55 3.38 2.70
N GLU A 411 17.38 4.01 1.54
CA GLU A 411 16.59 3.48 0.43
C GLU A 411 15.20 3.01 0.91
N CYS A 412 14.49 3.92 1.60
CA CYS A 412 13.19 3.67 2.23
C CYS A 412 12.10 3.25 1.24
N HIS A 413 12.34 3.36 -0.07
CA HIS A 413 11.47 2.77 -1.08
C HIS A 413 11.30 1.26 -0.93
N HIS A 414 12.17 0.56 -0.20
CA HIS A 414 12.00 -0.85 0.13
C HIS A 414 10.95 -1.13 1.22
N LEU A 415 10.47 -0.14 1.96
CA LEU A 415 9.54 -0.34 3.08
C LEU A 415 8.18 -0.93 2.69
N SER A 416 7.74 -0.79 1.44
CA SER A 416 6.46 -1.37 0.99
C SER A 416 6.42 -2.89 1.01
N ALA A 417 7.54 -3.57 1.31
CA ALA A 417 7.54 -5.00 1.61
C ALA A 417 7.06 -5.23 3.06
N THR A 418 6.13 -6.17 3.26
CA THR A 418 5.46 -6.43 4.55
C THR A 418 6.44 -6.58 5.72
N SER A 419 7.48 -7.41 5.56
CA SER A 419 8.48 -7.62 6.62
C SER A 419 9.26 -6.36 6.97
N PHE A 420 9.40 -5.41 6.05
CA PHE A 420 10.19 -4.20 6.24
C PHE A 420 9.36 -3.10 6.86
N GLU A 421 8.09 -3.01 6.46
CA GLU A 421 7.10 -2.16 7.11
C GLU A 421 7.01 -2.46 8.61
N LEU A 422 7.04 -3.75 9.02
CA LEU A 422 6.97 -4.13 10.44
C LEU A 422 8.05 -3.46 11.31
N VAL A 423 9.28 -3.29 10.79
CA VAL A 423 10.35 -2.61 11.56
C VAL A 423 10.00 -1.17 11.80
N ALA A 424 9.59 -0.47 10.73
CA ALA A 424 9.19 0.92 10.83
C ALA A 424 8.01 1.01 11.80
N ARG A 425 7.00 0.15 11.66
CA ARG A 425 5.78 0.13 12.47
C ARG A 425 6.04 -0.11 13.95
N ARG A 426 7.03 -0.93 14.33
CA ARG A 426 7.37 -1.22 15.73
C ARG A 426 8.32 -0.21 16.39
N ALA A 427 8.94 0.67 15.61
CA ALA A 427 9.84 1.68 16.14
C ALA A 427 9.06 2.80 16.85
N LYS A 428 9.34 3.01 18.14
CA LYS A 428 8.75 4.09 18.96
C LYS A 428 9.50 5.42 18.87
N ALA A 429 10.48 5.50 17.97
CA ALA A 429 11.35 6.66 17.82
C ALA A 429 10.55 7.94 17.58
N ARG A 430 10.85 8.99 18.35
CA ARG A 430 10.30 10.32 18.11
C ARG A 430 10.63 10.81 16.70
N PHE A 431 11.88 10.61 16.26
CA PHE A 431 12.37 11.07 14.97
C PHE A 431 12.44 9.90 13.97
N VAL A 432 11.84 10.07 12.78
CA VAL A 432 11.88 9.05 11.72
C VAL A 432 12.20 9.71 10.38
N LEU A 433 13.30 9.28 9.75
CA LEU A 433 13.78 9.81 8.48
C LEU A 433 13.85 8.73 7.41
N GLY A 434 13.10 8.90 6.33
CA GLY A 434 13.26 8.11 5.11
C GLY A 434 14.23 8.80 4.14
N LEU A 435 15.18 8.04 3.58
CA LEU A 435 16.09 8.51 2.54
C LEU A 435 15.87 7.68 1.28
N SER A 436 15.56 8.30 0.15
CA SER A 436 15.43 7.57 -1.12
C SER A 436 15.75 8.45 -2.31
N ALA A 437 16.24 7.85 -3.39
CA ALA A 437 16.34 8.56 -4.68
C ALA A 437 14.98 8.72 -5.37
N THR A 438 14.16 7.68 -5.29
CA THR A 438 12.81 7.63 -5.87
C THR A 438 11.84 7.22 -4.77
N VAL A 439 10.74 7.96 -4.63
CA VAL A 439 9.68 7.55 -3.69
C VAL A 439 8.60 6.75 -4.38
N GLU A 440 8.47 6.89 -5.69
CA GLU A 440 7.58 6.05 -6.50
C GLU A 440 8.09 4.62 -6.64
N ARG A 441 7.13 3.68 -6.65
CA ARG A 441 7.37 2.28 -6.97
C ARG A 441 6.52 1.85 -8.15
N LYS A 442 7.04 0.90 -8.93
CA LYS A 442 6.33 0.31 -10.08
C LYS A 442 5.06 -0.47 -9.66
N ASP A 443 5.01 -0.98 -8.44
CA ASP A 443 3.82 -1.65 -7.87
C ASP A 443 2.78 -0.67 -7.32
N GLY A 444 3.14 0.61 -7.16
CA GLY A 444 2.30 1.67 -6.63
C GLY A 444 1.97 1.54 -5.12
N HIS A 445 2.73 0.73 -4.38
CA HIS A 445 2.62 0.61 -2.92
C HIS A 445 3.48 1.65 -2.16
N HIS A 446 3.97 2.68 -2.86
CA HIS A 446 4.71 3.78 -2.24
C HIS A 446 3.95 4.60 -1.18
N PRO A 447 2.60 4.66 -1.14
CA PRO A 447 1.89 5.32 -0.04
C PRO A 447 2.30 4.80 1.35
N ILE A 448 2.63 3.51 1.47
CA ILE A 448 3.12 2.89 2.72
C ILE A 448 4.37 3.63 3.24
N ILE A 449 5.27 4.04 2.35
CA ILE A 449 6.49 4.77 2.73
C ILE A 449 6.13 6.10 3.40
N PHE A 450 5.16 6.84 2.83
CA PHE A 450 4.70 8.10 3.41
C PHE A 450 3.96 7.89 4.73
N MET A 451 3.19 6.81 4.84
CA MET A 451 2.47 6.43 6.06
C MET A 451 3.43 6.09 7.20
N GLN A 452 4.57 5.46 6.93
CA GLN A 452 5.54 5.08 7.96
C GLN A 452 6.58 6.16 8.27
N CYS A 453 7.12 6.83 7.25
CA CYS A 453 8.18 7.82 7.41
C CYS A 453 7.68 9.27 7.47
N GLY A 454 6.43 9.55 7.11
CA GLY A 454 5.93 10.90 6.89
C GLY A 454 6.05 11.38 5.44
N PRO A 455 5.50 12.56 5.12
CA PRO A 455 5.51 13.09 3.76
C PRO A 455 6.92 13.50 3.32
N VAL A 456 7.09 13.70 2.01
CA VAL A 456 8.33 14.26 1.46
C VAL A 456 8.49 15.69 1.96
N ARG A 457 9.51 15.94 2.79
CA ARG A 457 9.80 17.28 3.34
C ARG A 457 10.71 18.08 2.42
N HIS A 458 11.51 17.39 1.61
CA HIS A 458 12.35 18.02 0.60
C HIS A 458 12.56 17.06 -0.58
N ARG A 459 12.42 17.60 -1.80
CA ARG A 459 12.64 16.89 -3.05
C ARG A 459 13.71 17.62 -3.86
N VAL A 460 14.66 16.86 -4.40
CA VAL A 460 15.68 17.35 -5.31
C VAL A 460 15.41 16.74 -6.68
N ASP A 461 15.08 17.57 -7.67
CA ASP A 461 14.88 17.10 -9.04
C ASP A 461 16.22 16.69 -9.66
N ALA A 462 16.26 15.48 -10.21
CA ALA A 462 17.42 14.94 -10.91
C ALA A 462 17.88 15.85 -12.06
N LYS A 463 16.96 16.53 -12.74
CA LYS A 463 17.27 17.42 -13.88
C LYS A 463 17.97 18.69 -13.42
N ASP A 464 17.55 19.27 -12.30
CA ASP A 464 18.19 20.47 -11.76
C ASP A 464 19.54 20.16 -11.14
N HIS A 465 19.68 19.00 -10.49
CA HIS A 465 20.99 18.53 -10.02
C HIS A 465 21.94 18.19 -11.19
N ALA A 466 21.43 17.61 -12.28
CA ALA A 466 22.22 17.31 -13.47
C ALA A 466 22.78 18.57 -14.16
N LYS A 467 22.06 19.69 -14.14
CA LYS A 467 22.57 20.99 -14.66
C LYS A 467 23.79 21.51 -13.90
N THR A 468 23.94 21.12 -12.63
CA THR A 468 25.08 21.54 -11.79
C THR A 468 26.28 20.57 -11.84
N ARG A 469 26.16 19.44 -12.55
CA ARG A 469 27.27 18.49 -12.70
C ARG A 469 28.31 19.03 -13.69
N PRO A 470 29.62 18.88 -13.41
CA PRO A 470 30.69 19.42 -14.26
C PRO A 470 30.91 18.64 -15.57
N PHE A 471 30.02 17.70 -15.93
CA PHE A 471 30.20 16.84 -17.10
C PHE A 471 28.89 16.68 -17.90
N ARG A 472 29.03 16.53 -19.22
CA ARG A 472 27.91 16.35 -20.15
C ARG A 472 27.55 14.87 -20.28
N HIS A 473 26.25 14.57 -20.27
CA HIS A 473 25.75 13.23 -20.59
C HIS A 473 25.47 13.15 -22.09
N HIS A 474 26.01 12.13 -22.76
CA HIS A 474 25.76 11.85 -24.17
C HIS A 474 25.09 10.48 -24.29
N VAL A 475 23.92 10.43 -24.94
CA VAL A 475 23.25 9.18 -25.28
C VAL A 475 23.65 8.82 -26.70
N VAL A 476 24.28 7.66 -26.87
CA VAL A 476 24.64 7.10 -28.17
C VAL A 476 23.81 5.85 -28.37
N VAL A 477 22.83 5.92 -29.26
CA VAL A 477 21.98 4.76 -29.58
C VAL A 477 22.77 3.81 -30.48
N ARG A 478 22.75 2.52 -30.15
CA ARG A 478 23.36 1.42 -30.91
C ARG A 478 22.26 0.48 -31.43
N PRO A 479 21.77 0.66 -32.66
CA PRO A 479 20.82 -0.28 -33.26
C PRO A 479 21.46 -1.66 -33.40
N THR A 480 20.70 -2.70 -33.09
CA THR A 480 21.09 -4.09 -33.29
C THR A 480 20.26 -4.69 -34.44
N ALA A 481 20.82 -5.69 -35.12
CA ALA A 481 20.09 -6.42 -36.18
C ALA A 481 19.26 -7.60 -35.62
N PHE A 482 19.05 -7.64 -34.29
CA PHE A 482 18.33 -8.73 -33.62
C PHE A 482 16.93 -8.88 -34.20
N ARG A 483 16.54 -10.14 -34.47
CA ARG A 483 15.18 -10.51 -34.80
C ARG A 483 14.81 -11.76 -33.99
N PRO A 484 13.62 -11.78 -33.36
CA PRO A 484 13.16 -13.00 -32.70
C PRO A 484 12.94 -14.11 -33.73
N GLU A 485 13.39 -15.30 -33.40
CA GLU A 485 13.17 -16.52 -34.19
C GLU A 485 11.85 -17.22 -33.84
N THR A 486 11.24 -16.85 -32.71
CA THR A 486 9.98 -17.40 -32.22
C THR A 486 8.79 -16.59 -32.72
N ASP A 487 7.69 -17.28 -33.02
CA ASP A 487 6.41 -16.64 -33.33
C ASP A 487 5.90 -15.83 -32.12
N PRO A 488 5.09 -14.79 -32.34
CA PRO A 488 4.50 -14.00 -31.25
C PRO A 488 3.60 -14.88 -30.38
N GLU A 489 3.84 -14.87 -29.08
CA GLU A 489 3.00 -15.56 -28.10
C GLU A 489 1.75 -14.74 -27.77
N GLU A 490 0.61 -15.38 -27.47
CA GLU A 490 -0.60 -14.67 -27.03
C GLU A 490 -0.43 -14.01 -25.64
N ASP A 491 0.44 -14.57 -24.78
CA ASP A 491 0.79 -14.00 -23.48
C ASP A 491 2.05 -13.12 -23.56
N ALA A 492 1.85 -11.81 -23.48
CA ALA A 492 2.90 -10.80 -23.52
C ALA A 492 4.00 -10.97 -22.43
N ARG A 493 3.72 -11.64 -21.31
CA ARG A 493 4.76 -11.91 -20.28
C ARG A 493 5.71 -13.02 -20.73
N ILE A 494 5.15 -14.07 -21.33
CA ILE A 494 5.90 -15.20 -21.86
C ILE A 494 6.74 -14.70 -23.05
N GLU A 495 6.11 -13.93 -23.95
CA GLU A 495 6.79 -13.28 -25.07
C GLU A 495 7.98 -12.43 -24.59
N PHE A 496 7.77 -11.55 -23.61
CA PHE A 496 8.85 -10.71 -23.06
C PHE A 496 10.00 -11.54 -22.46
N GLN A 497 9.70 -12.60 -21.70
CA GLN A 497 10.73 -13.47 -21.12
C GLN A 497 11.53 -14.22 -22.19
N GLN A 498 10.86 -14.72 -23.23
CA GLN A 498 11.49 -15.36 -24.39
C GLN A 498 12.38 -14.35 -25.13
N LEU A 499 11.86 -13.17 -25.48
CA LEU A 499 12.60 -12.11 -26.16
C LEU A 499 13.87 -11.70 -25.41
N CYS A 500 13.78 -11.46 -24.09
CA CYS A 500 14.95 -11.15 -23.27
C CYS A 500 16.00 -12.28 -23.28
N SER A 501 15.54 -13.54 -23.27
CA SER A 501 16.43 -14.71 -23.27
C SER A 501 17.11 -14.89 -24.64
N SER A 502 16.38 -14.66 -25.74
CA SER A 502 16.91 -14.68 -27.10
C SER A 502 17.90 -13.54 -27.34
N LEU A 503 17.60 -12.32 -26.87
CA LEU A 503 18.51 -11.17 -26.93
C LEU A 503 19.84 -11.40 -26.22
N MET A 504 19.83 -12.15 -25.11
CA MET A 504 21.05 -12.50 -24.37
C MET A 504 21.93 -13.50 -25.14
N ARG A 505 21.33 -14.34 -25.97
CA ARG A 505 22.03 -15.36 -26.77
C ARG A 505 22.38 -14.87 -28.18
N ASP A 506 22.06 -13.62 -28.53
CA ASP A 506 22.41 -13.05 -29.82
C ASP A 506 23.91 -12.70 -29.85
N ASP A 507 24.69 -13.57 -30.48
CA ASP A 507 26.14 -13.44 -30.60
C ASP A 507 26.57 -12.13 -31.29
N ARG A 508 25.81 -11.67 -32.30
CA ARG A 508 26.15 -10.45 -33.05
C ARG A 508 26.02 -9.21 -32.17
N ARG A 509 24.97 -9.14 -31.38
CA ARG A 509 24.74 -8.09 -30.38
C ARG A 509 25.81 -8.14 -29.30
N ASN A 510 26.15 -9.32 -28.80
CA ASN A 510 27.15 -9.46 -27.75
C ASN A 510 28.54 -9.06 -28.26
N GLN A 511 28.91 -9.43 -29.49
CA GLN A 511 30.12 -8.96 -30.16
C GLN A 511 30.15 -7.43 -30.32
N GLN A 512 29.01 -6.81 -30.67
CA GLN A 512 28.91 -5.35 -30.76
C GLN A 512 29.16 -4.67 -29.40
N ILE A 513 28.61 -5.22 -28.31
CA ILE A 513 28.86 -4.73 -26.95
C ILE A 513 30.34 -4.86 -26.59
N LEU A 514 30.95 -6.03 -26.85
CA LEU A 514 32.37 -6.27 -26.59
C LEU A 514 33.27 -5.32 -27.39
N GLN A 515 32.91 -5.02 -28.63
CA GLN A 515 33.64 -4.08 -29.47
C GLN A 515 33.55 -2.65 -28.92
N ASP A 516 32.35 -2.19 -28.53
CA ASP A 516 32.17 -0.86 -27.92
C ASP A 516 32.94 -0.73 -26.59
N VAL A 517 32.97 -1.80 -25.78
CA VAL A 517 33.77 -1.86 -24.54
C VAL A 517 35.27 -1.82 -24.85
N GLY A 518 35.73 -2.61 -25.83
CA GLY A 518 37.13 -2.61 -26.27
C GLY A 518 37.59 -1.26 -26.81
N ASP A 519 36.75 -0.59 -27.59
CA ASP A 519 37.00 0.78 -28.08
C ASP A 519 37.10 1.79 -26.94
N ALA A 520 36.22 1.68 -25.94
CA ALA A 520 36.27 2.54 -24.76
C ALA A 520 37.58 2.35 -23.97
N LEU A 521 37.99 1.10 -23.75
CA LEU A 521 39.24 0.75 -23.06
C LEU A 521 40.47 1.24 -23.83
N ARG A 522 40.51 1.04 -25.16
CA ARG A 522 41.60 1.53 -26.02
C ARG A 522 41.75 3.05 -25.98
N ARG A 523 40.67 3.77 -25.69
CA ARG A 523 40.65 5.24 -25.50
C ARG A 523 40.94 5.66 -24.05
N GLY A 524 41.38 4.74 -23.18
CA GLY A 524 41.69 5.01 -21.78
C GLY A 524 40.47 5.35 -20.92
N ARG A 525 39.26 4.92 -21.32
CA ARG A 525 38.02 5.16 -20.56
C ARG A 525 37.72 3.98 -19.62
N ASN A 526 36.86 4.23 -18.63
CA ASN A 526 36.37 3.22 -17.69
C ASN A 526 34.93 2.80 -18.05
N PRO A 527 34.73 1.78 -18.89
CA PRO A 527 33.39 1.32 -19.24
C PRO A 527 32.71 0.61 -18.07
N LEU A 528 31.41 0.84 -17.92
CA LEU A 528 30.54 0.10 -17.01
C LEU A 528 29.49 -0.64 -17.84
N VAL A 529 29.48 -1.96 -17.76
CA VAL A 529 28.50 -2.82 -18.45
C VAL A 529 27.42 -3.21 -17.45
N LEU A 530 26.16 -2.92 -17.78
CA LEU A 530 25.01 -3.22 -16.94
C LEU A 530 24.19 -4.36 -17.57
N THR A 531 23.85 -5.37 -16.78
CA THR A 531 22.99 -6.49 -17.19
C THR A 531 22.06 -6.89 -16.05
N GLU A 532 20.85 -7.35 -16.38
CA GLU A 532 19.88 -7.83 -15.39
C GLU A 532 20.07 -9.32 -15.03
N ARG A 533 20.79 -10.09 -15.87
CA ARG A 533 21.05 -11.53 -15.64
C ARG A 533 22.53 -11.81 -15.55
N THR A 534 22.93 -12.58 -14.53
CA THR A 534 24.32 -12.97 -14.27
C THR A 534 24.89 -13.87 -15.36
N GLU A 535 24.07 -14.74 -15.97
CA GLU A 535 24.48 -15.64 -17.06
C GLU A 535 24.94 -14.90 -18.32
N HIS A 536 24.45 -13.67 -18.54
CA HIS A 536 24.89 -12.84 -19.66
C HIS A 536 26.35 -12.39 -19.52
N LEU A 537 26.89 -12.36 -18.28
CA LEU A 537 28.28 -11.97 -18.04
C LEU A 537 29.28 -13.07 -18.43
N SER A 538 28.81 -14.31 -18.59
CA SER A 538 29.65 -15.45 -19.00
C SER A 538 29.69 -15.66 -20.51
N VAL A 539 28.82 -14.97 -21.26
CA VAL A 539 28.84 -14.88 -22.72
C VAL A 539 29.76 -13.74 -23.12
#